data_AF-A0A496X3R7-F1
#
_entry.id   AF-A0A496X3R7-F1
#
_cell.length_a   1.000
_cell.length_b   1.000
_cell.length_c   1.000
_cell.angle_alpha   90.00
_cell.angle_beta   90.00
_cell.angle_gamma   90.00
#
_symmetry.space_group_name_H-M   'P 1'
#
loop_
_entity.id
_entity.type
_entity.pdbx_description
1 polymer ?
#
loop_
_entity_poly.entity_id
_entity_poly.type
_entity_poly.pdbx_seq_one_letter_code
_entity_poly.pdbx_strand_id
1 'polypeptide(L)'
;MMLKTNHNNSYHRKRNKVLGLPELIAIALGGMVGGGIFTILGISVSMVGVFTPLAIILGGLLAYLAAYSYVKLGVYYKDEGATYAFCKKTFPDSPFAASLIGWWVIFGYISTLALYAYTFASYAISGLAFADSEWVRKLVAGAVILTFALINIWSVKGMGKIEDIMVYSKLVILTIISFVLTNN
;
A
#
# COMPACT_ATOMS: atom_id res chain seq x y z
N MET A 1 -5.79 -38.59 -33.55
CA MET A 1 -4.45 -38.15 -33.10
C MET A 1 -4.65 -36.98 -32.13
N MET A 2 -4.70 -37.27 -30.82
CA MET A 2 -4.95 -36.28 -29.76
C MET A 2 -3.65 -35.53 -29.45
N LEU A 3 -3.63 -34.22 -29.68
CA LEU A 3 -2.54 -33.35 -29.24
C LEU A 3 -2.67 -33.10 -27.73
N LYS A 4 -1.86 -33.82 -26.97
CA LYS A 4 -1.66 -33.60 -25.53
C LYS A 4 -0.75 -32.37 -25.37
N THR A 5 -1.34 -31.19 -25.16
CA THR A 5 -0.58 -29.98 -24.86
C THR A 5 -0.07 -30.03 -23.41
N ASN A 6 1.16 -30.53 -23.24
CA ASN A 6 1.89 -30.41 -21.97
C ASN A 6 2.29 -28.95 -21.73
N HIS A 7 1.50 -28.22 -20.97
CA HIS A 7 1.87 -26.91 -20.42
C HIS A 7 2.43 -27.06 -19.00
N ASN A 8 3.61 -27.68 -18.87
CA ASN A 8 4.34 -27.81 -17.60
C ASN A 8 5.64 -27.00 -17.61
N ASN A 9 5.54 -25.70 -17.91
CA ASN A 9 6.63 -24.76 -17.67
C ASN A 9 6.21 -23.72 -16.63
N SER A 10 6.07 -24.19 -15.39
CA SER A 10 6.01 -23.31 -14.24
C SER A 10 7.43 -22.84 -13.94
N TYR A 11 7.83 -21.71 -14.51
CA TYR A 11 9.08 -20.99 -14.18
C TYR A 11 9.00 -20.35 -12.77
N HIS A 12 8.48 -21.07 -11.77
CA HIS A 12 8.44 -20.58 -10.40
C HIS A 12 9.77 -20.90 -9.72
N ARG A 13 10.60 -19.87 -9.58
CA ARG A 13 11.78 -19.90 -8.71
C ARG A 13 11.30 -20.29 -7.30
N LYS A 14 11.74 -21.44 -6.76
CA LYS A 14 11.44 -21.86 -5.38
C LYS A 14 11.81 -20.72 -4.41
N ARG A 15 10.84 -19.93 -3.96
CA ARG A 15 11.01 -19.00 -2.85
C ARG A 15 10.98 -19.84 -1.57
N ASN A 16 12.11 -19.96 -0.90
CA ASN A 16 12.25 -20.72 0.35
C ASN A 16 11.49 -20.12 1.54
N LYS A 17 10.79 -18.99 1.37
CA LYS A 17 9.87 -18.42 2.36
C LYS A 17 8.63 -17.87 1.67
N VAL A 18 7.50 -18.50 1.97
CA VAL A 18 6.16 -17.98 1.67
C VAL A 18 5.76 -17.11 2.84
N LEU A 19 5.18 -15.92 2.58
CA LEU A 19 4.60 -15.09 3.65
C LEU A 19 3.41 -15.83 4.25
N GLY A 20 3.37 -15.96 5.58
CA GLY A 20 2.24 -16.53 6.29
C GLY A 20 1.08 -15.55 6.42
N LEU A 21 -0.04 -16.03 6.96
CA LEU A 21 -1.21 -15.19 7.20
C LEU A 21 -0.91 -14.00 8.14
N PRO A 22 -0.19 -14.16 9.27
CA PRO A 22 0.13 -13.04 10.15
C PRO A 22 0.96 -11.96 9.47
N GLU A 23 1.96 -12.34 8.67
CA GLU A 23 2.80 -11.41 7.93
C GLU A 23 2.00 -10.66 6.86
N LEU A 24 1.08 -11.35 6.17
CA LEU A 24 0.18 -10.71 5.20
C LEU A 24 -0.77 -9.70 5.86
N ILE A 25 -1.29 -10.01 7.05
CA ILE A 25 -2.10 -9.08 7.84
C ILE A 25 -1.26 -7.89 8.29
N ALA A 26 -0.02 -8.13 8.75
CA ALA A 26 0.90 -7.09 9.17
C ALA A 26 1.21 -6.12 8.03
N ILE A 27 1.51 -6.62 6.82
CA ILE A 27 1.73 -5.81 5.61
C ILE A 27 0.49 -4.97 5.26
N ALA A 28 -0.71 -5.58 5.30
CA ALA A 28 -1.95 -4.87 5.01
C ALA A 28 -2.22 -3.73 6.01
N LEU A 29 -2.12 -4.01 7.31
CA LEU A 29 -2.24 -2.99 8.37
C LEU A 29 -1.09 -1.97 8.29
N GLY A 30 0.10 -2.42 7.87
CA GLY A 30 1.27 -1.68 7.39
C GLY A 30 0.90 -0.49 6.54
N GLY A 31 0.51 -0.79 5.30
CA GLY A 31 0.12 0.21 4.32
C GLY A 31 -1.09 1.04 4.75
N MET A 32 -2.15 0.41 5.27
CA MET A 32 -3.40 1.11 5.57
C MET A 32 -3.29 2.13 6.70
N VAL A 33 -2.59 1.81 7.80
CA VAL A 33 -2.39 2.78 8.88
C VAL A 33 -1.41 3.87 8.46
N GLY A 34 -0.36 3.50 7.70
CA GLY A 34 0.61 4.44 7.14
C GLY A 34 -0.05 5.51 6.27
N GLY A 35 -0.77 5.07 5.24
CA GLY A 35 -1.44 5.97 4.30
C GLY A 35 -2.77 6.52 4.78
N GLY A 36 -3.64 5.70 5.33
CA GLY A 36 -4.97 6.14 5.73
C GLY A 36 -4.93 7.08 6.93
N ILE A 37 -4.31 6.64 8.02
CA ILE A 37 -4.33 7.39 9.28
C ILE A 37 -3.32 8.53 9.25
N PHE A 38 -2.05 8.28 8.92
CA PHE A 38 -1.05 9.35 8.99
C PHE A 38 -1.12 10.31 7.80
N THR A 39 -1.54 9.91 6.60
CA THR A 39 -1.68 10.86 5.49
C THR A 39 -3.07 11.50 5.43
N ILE A 40 -4.14 10.70 5.41
CA ILE A 40 -5.46 11.21 5.02
C ILE A 40 -6.24 11.79 6.21
N LEU A 41 -6.00 11.33 7.44
CA LEU A 41 -6.79 11.77 8.60
C LEU A 41 -6.65 13.27 8.85
N GLY A 42 -5.43 13.82 8.83
CA GLY A 42 -5.21 15.27 9.03
C GLY A 42 -5.91 16.12 7.98
N ILE A 43 -5.81 15.71 6.71
CA ILE A 43 -6.49 16.37 5.59
C ILE A 43 -8.01 16.31 5.78
N SER A 44 -8.54 15.13 6.14
CA SER A 44 -9.98 14.94 6.36
C SER A 44 -10.50 15.82 7.49
N VAL A 45 -9.79 15.89 8.62
CA VAL A 45 -10.15 16.76 9.75
C VAL A 45 -10.13 18.23 9.33
N SER A 46 -9.15 18.67 8.53
CA SER A 46 -9.10 20.06 8.05
C SER A 46 -10.25 20.41 7.09
N MET A 47 -10.76 19.43 6.32
CA MET A 47 -11.79 19.67 5.32
C MET A 47 -13.22 19.51 5.84
N VAL A 48 -13.48 18.48 6.65
CA VAL A 48 -14.83 18.10 7.11
C VAL A 48 -14.98 18.04 8.63
N GLY A 49 -13.91 18.32 9.39
CA GLY A 49 -13.95 18.49 10.84
C GLY A 49 -14.54 17.27 11.56
N VAL A 50 -15.56 17.52 12.39
CA VAL A 50 -16.29 16.50 13.17
C VAL A 50 -16.90 15.39 12.30
N PHE A 51 -17.16 15.64 11.02
CA PHE A 51 -17.71 14.61 10.12
C PHE A 51 -16.65 13.65 9.57
N THR A 52 -15.37 13.82 9.93
CA THR A 52 -14.27 12.94 9.50
C THR A 52 -14.54 11.44 9.75
N PRO A 53 -15.02 11.00 10.93
CA PRO A 53 -15.32 9.59 11.15
C PRO A 53 -16.37 9.06 10.18
N LEU A 54 -17.39 9.86 9.85
CA LEU A 54 -18.42 9.48 8.88
C LEU A 54 -17.84 9.31 7.48
N ALA A 55 -16.97 10.23 7.05
CA ALA A 55 -16.27 10.13 5.76
C ALA A 55 -15.37 8.88 5.70
N ILE A 56 -14.65 8.56 6.78
CA ILE A 56 -13.81 7.35 6.87
C ILE A 56 -14.67 6.08 6.83
N ILE A 57 -15.82 6.04 7.51
CA ILE A 57 -16.74 4.89 7.48
C ILE A 57 -17.26 4.64 6.07
N LEU A 58 -17.68 5.70 5.35
CA LEU A 58 -18.14 5.58 3.97
C LEU A 58 -17.03 5.09 3.04
N GLY A 59 -15.81 5.62 3.19
CA GLY A 59 -14.64 5.12 2.46
C GLY A 59 -14.32 3.65 2.77
N GLY A 60 -14.43 3.26 4.03
CA GLY A 60 -14.24 1.88 4.49
C GLY A 60 -15.28 0.92 3.91
N LEU A 61 -16.54 1.34 3.77
CA LEU A 61 -17.60 0.54 3.15
C LEU A 61 -17.28 0.28 1.67
N LEU A 62 -16.85 1.30 0.93
CA LEU A 62 -16.43 1.14 -0.47
C LEU A 62 -15.21 0.23 -0.60
N ALA A 63 -14.23 0.39 0.28
CA ALA A 63 -13.05 -0.47 0.33
C ALA A 63 -13.42 -1.93 0.64
N TYR A 64 -14.39 -2.17 1.52
CA TYR A 64 -14.88 -3.51 1.84
C TYR A 64 -15.51 -4.21 0.62
N LEU A 65 -16.33 -3.50 -0.15
CA LEU A 65 -16.92 -4.05 -1.39
C LEU A 65 -15.86 -4.41 -2.43
N ALA A 66 -14.83 -3.56 -2.56
CA ALA A 66 -13.68 -3.83 -3.42
C ALA A 66 -12.89 -5.05 -2.91
N ALA A 67 -12.63 -5.13 -1.61
CA ALA A 67 -11.91 -6.24 -0.99
C ALA A 67 -12.66 -7.57 -1.18
N TYR A 68 -13.99 -7.60 -1.02
CA TYR A 68 -14.80 -8.79 -1.26
C TYR A 68 -14.65 -9.30 -2.71
N SER A 69 -14.70 -8.39 -3.68
CA SER A 69 -14.50 -8.73 -5.09
C SER A 69 -13.09 -9.26 -5.35
N TYR A 70 -12.06 -8.62 -4.76
CA TYR A 70 -10.68 -9.06 -4.86
C TYR A 70 -10.44 -10.44 -4.25
N VAL A 71 -11.02 -10.73 -3.09
CA VAL A 71 -10.91 -12.04 -2.43
C VAL A 71 -11.49 -13.12 -3.36
N LYS A 72 -12.68 -12.91 -3.92
CA LYS A 72 -13.30 -13.86 -4.87
C LYS A 72 -12.43 -14.10 -6.11
N LEU A 73 -11.90 -13.03 -6.72
CA LEU A 73 -11.04 -13.14 -7.89
C LEU A 73 -9.70 -13.81 -7.54
N GLY A 74 -9.13 -13.51 -6.38
CA GLY A 74 -7.88 -14.09 -5.89
C GLY A 74 -7.99 -15.60 -5.66
N VAL A 75 -9.07 -16.07 -5.04
CA VAL A 75 -9.30 -17.51 -4.84
C VAL A 75 -9.65 -18.24 -6.14
N TYR A 76 -10.25 -17.54 -7.11
CA TYR A 76 -10.62 -18.10 -8.41
C TYR A 76 -9.40 -18.23 -9.34
N TYR A 77 -8.67 -17.13 -9.57
CA TYR A 77 -7.57 -17.09 -10.54
C TYR A 77 -6.21 -17.56 -10.01
N LYS A 78 -6.00 -17.52 -8.68
CA LYS A 78 -4.79 -17.98 -7.97
C LYS A 78 -3.49 -17.57 -8.68
N ASP A 79 -3.38 -16.27 -9.00
CA ASP A 79 -2.25 -15.70 -9.73
C ASP A 79 -1.58 -14.60 -8.91
N GLU A 80 -0.26 -14.48 -9.02
CA GLU A 80 0.55 -13.49 -8.31
C GLU A 80 0.41 -12.08 -8.91
N GLY A 81 -0.09 -11.92 -10.13
CA GLY A 81 -0.23 -10.61 -10.81
C GLY A 81 -1.46 -9.78 -10.42
N ALA A 82 -2.26 -10.24 -9.46
CA ALA A 82 -3.45 -9.54 -8.93
C ALA A 82 -4.35 -8.95 -10.04
N THR A 83 -4.69 -7.66 -9.95
CA THR A 83 -5.62 -6.93 -10.85
C THR A 83 -5.32 -7.11 -12.33
N TYR A 84 -4.03 -6.99 -12.70
CA TYR A 84 -3.61 -7.15 -14.08
C TYR A 84 -3.81 -8.59 -14.55
N ALA A 85 -3.42 -9.57 -13.72
CA ALA A 85 -3.61 -10.98 -14.03
C ALA A 85 -5.09 -11.35 -14.11
N PHE A 86 -5.93 -10.82 -13.23
CA PHE A 86 -7.39 -11.03 -13.26
C PHE A 86 -7.95 -10.51 -14.58
N CYS A 87 -7.67 -9.26 -14.93
CA CYS A 87 -8.15 -8.65 -16.18
C CYS A 87 -7.68 -9.40 -17.42
N LYS A 88 -6.39 -9.76 -17.49
CA LYS A 88 -5.81 -10.53 -18.59
C LYS A 88 -6.47 -11.90 -18.76
N LYS A 89 -6.81 -12.59 -17.67
CA LYS A 89 -7.48 -13.89 -17.71
C LYS A 89 -8.97 -13.78 -17.99
N THR A 90 -9.64 -12.71 -17.57
CA THR A 90 -11.05 -12.45 -17.88
C THR A 90 -11.25 -12.08 -19.35
N PHE A 91 -10.36 -11.28 -19.92
CA PHE A 91 -10.47 -10.74 -21.28
C PHE A 91 -9.28 -11.16 -22.17
N PRO A 92 -9.15 -12.46 -22.53
CA PRO A 92 -8.01 -12.96 -23.28
C PRO A 92 -7.89 -12.33 -24.68
N ASP A 93 -9.01 -11.98 -25.30
CA ASP A 93 -9.06 -11.39 -26.64
C ASP A 93 -8.81 -9.87 -26.65
N SER A 94 -8.59 -9.24 -25.48
CA SER A 94 -8.32 -7.80 -25.38
C SER A 94 -7.02 -7.50 -24.62
N PRO A 95 -5.84 -7.73 -25.24
CA PRO A 95 -4.55 -7.43 -24.63
C PRO A 95 -4.38 -5.95 -24.27
N PHE A 96 -4.99 -5.06 -25.06
CA PHE A 96 -4.93 -3.61 -24.83
C PHE A 96 -5.63 -3.22 -23.53
N ALA A 97 -6.83 -3.75 -23.26
CA ALA A 97 -7.56 -3.47 -22.02
C ALA A 97 -6.78 -3.93 -20.78
N ALA A 98 -6.19 -5.14 -20.85
CA ALA A 98 -5.34 -5.65 -19.77
C ALA A 98 -4.11 -4.75 -19.54
N SER A 99 -3.45 -4.28 -20.62
CA SER A 99 -2.33 -3.36 -20.54
C SER A 99 -2.73 -2.02 -19.90
N LEU A 100 -3.88 -1.46 -20.30
CA LEU A 100 -4.40 -0.21 -19.76
C LEU A 100 -4.64 -0.30 -18.24
N ILE A 101 -5.23 -1.40 -17.78
CA ILE A 101 -5.39 -1.67 -16.33
C ILE A 101 -4.04 -1.81 -15.64
N GLY A 102 -3.07 -2.47 -16.26
CA GLY A 102 -1.70 -2.58 -15.73
C GLY A 102 -1.07 -1.20 -15.51
N TRP A 103 -1.13 -0.32 -16.51
CA TRP A 103 -0.66 1.06 -16.40
C TRP A 103 -1.41 1.87 -15.36
N TRP A 104 -2.71 1.66 -15.22
CA TRP A 104 -3.51 2.34 -14.21
C TRP A 104 -3.10 1.94 -12.78
N VAL A 105 -2.83 0.65 -12.55
CA VAL A 105 -2.30 0.16 -11.28
C VAL A 105 -0.92 0.76 -10.98
N ILE A 106 -0.01 0.79 -11.96
CA ILE A 106 1.33 1.40 -11.81
C ILE A 106 1.21 2.87 -11.43
N PHE A 107 0.36 3.63 -12.13
CA PHE A 107 0.11 5.04 -11.82
C PHE A 107 -0.42 5.24 -10.40
N GLY A 108 -1.33 4.37 -9.94
CA GLY A 108 -1.82 4.35 -8.57
C GLY A 108 -0.71 4.16 -7.53
N TYR A 109 0.23 3.24 -7.77
CA TYR A 109 1.38 3.03 -6.90
C TYR A 109 2.33 4.23 -6.89
N ILE A 110 2.64 4.83 -8.05
CA ILE A 110 3.48 6.04 -8.13
C ILE A 110 2.84 7.19 -7.35
N SER A 111 1.54 7.40 -7.52
CA SER A 111 0.79 8.44 -6.82
C SER A 111 0.80 8.22 -5.31
N THR A 112 0.64 6.96 -4.87
CA THR A 112 0.67 6.58 -3.45
C THR A 112 2.05 6.82 -2.83
N LEU A 113 3.13 6.44 -3.53
CA LEU A 113 4.50 6.70 -3.08
C LEU A 113 4.80 8.19 -2.94
N ALA A 114 4.37 9.00 -3.92
CA ALA A 114 4.51 10.45 -3.87
C ALA A 114 3.75 11.07 -2.68
N LEU A 115 2.51 10.61 -2.48
CA LEU A 115 1.67 11.02 -1.36
C LEU A 115 2.33 10.70 0.00
N TYR A 116 2.82 9.47 0.18
CA TYR A 116 3.48 9.07 1.44
C TYR A 116 4.76 9.85 1.70
N ALA A 117 5.59 10.05 0.67
CA ALA A 117 6.82 10.83 0.80
C ALA A 117 6.53 12.29 1.17
N TYR A 118 5.50 12.89 0.57
CA TYR A 118 5.09 14.27 0.88
C TYR A 118 4.56 14.41 2.31
N THR A 119 3.74 13.47 2.76
CA THR A 119 3.27 13.42 4.15
C THR A 119 4.43 13.26 5.12
N PHE A 120 5.33 12.32 4.86
CA PHE A 120 6.50 12.11 5.69
C PHE A 120 7.36 13.38 5.77
N ALA A 121 7.62 14.03 4.63
CA ALA A 121 8.36 15.27 4.58
C ALA A 121 7.68 16.37 5.40
N SER A 122 6.36 16.50 5.29
CA SER A 122 5.57 17.45 6.07
C SER A 122 5.77 17.25 7.56
N TYR A 123 5.65 16.02 8.06
CA TYR A 123 5.89 15.72 9.47
C TYR A 123 7.34 15.95 9.89
N ALA A 124 8.31 15.53 9.07
CA ALA A 124 9.73 15.63 9.37
C ALA A 124 10.20 17.09 9.54
N ILE A 125 9.61 18.03 8.79
CA ILE A 125 10.00 19.45 8.84
C ILE A 125 9.06 20.33 9.66
N SER A 126 7.95 19.81 10.18
CA SER A 126 6.89 20.61 10.83
C SER A 126 7.39 21.48 11.99
N GLY A 127 8.46 21.09 12.69
CA GLY A 127 9.02 21.83 13.82
C GLY A 127 10.17 22.78 13.46
N LEU A 128 10.54 22.92 12.17
CA LEU A 128 11.68 23.70 11.71
C LEU A 128 11.22 25.08 11.20
N ALA A 129 12.11 26.08 11.25
CA ALA A 129 11.81 27.44 10.81
C ALA A 129 11.42 27.56 9.32
N PHE A 130 11.72 26.52 8.53
CA PHE A 130 11.41 26.44 7.09
C PHE A 130 10.25 25.49 6.79
N ALA A 131 9.44 25.11 7.80
CA ALA A 131 8.29 24.23 7.64
C ALA A 131 7.28 24.72 6.58
N ASP A 132 7.10 26.04 6.48
CA ASP A 132 6.15 26.66 5.55
C ASP A 132 6.66 26.70 4.09
N SER A 133 7.94 26.38 3.86
CA SER A 133 8.51 26.41 2.51
C SER A 133 8.12 25.15 1.72
N GLU A 134 7.20 25.33 0.78
CA GLU A 134 6.74 24.25 -0.10
C GLU A 134 7.87 23.61 -0.92
N TRP A 135 8.85 24.41 -1.33
CA TRP A 135 10.02 23.93 -2.05
C TRP A 135 10.88 23.00 -1.20
N VAL A 136 11.10 23.33 0.07
CA VAL A 136 11.85 22.49 1.00
C VAL A 136 11.11 21.18 1.26
N ARG A 137 9.79 21.23 1.45
CA ARG A 137 8.96 20.04 1.61
C ARG A 137 9.06 19.10 0.41
N LYS A 138 8.97 19.62 -0.82
CA LYS A 138 9.15 18.83 -2.05
C LYS A 138 10.55 18.24 -2.18
N LEU A 139 11.59 19.00 -1.81
CA LEU A 139 12.97 18.50 -1.82
C LEU A 139 13.17 17.34 -0.83
N VAL A 140 12.66 17.48 0.40
CA VAL A 140 12.73 16.40 1.41
C VAL A 140 11.94 15.18 0.94
N ALA A 141 10.74 15.35 0.39
CA ALA A 141 9.96 14.26 -0.17
C ALA A 141 10.72 13.54 -1.31
N GLY A 142 11.34 14.29 -2.22
CA GLY A 142 12.18 13.75 -3.29
C GLY A 142 13.39 12.98 -2.74
N ALA A 143 14.06 13.51 -1.71
CA ALA A 143 15.17 12.84 -1.04
C ALA A 143 14.75 11.53 -0.35
N VAL A 144 13.56 11.49 0.26
CA VAL A 144 12.98 10.28 0.86
C VAL A 144 12.74 9.23 -0.23
N ILE A 145 12.08 9.59 -1.33
CA ILE A 145 11.86 8.67 -2.46
C ILE A 145 13.19 8.15 -3.00
N LEU A 146 14.16 9.04 -3.22
CA LEU A 146 15.48 8.66 -3.73
C LEU A 146 16.20 7.70 -2.78
N THR A 147 16.15 7.96 -1.47
CA THR A 147 16.76 7.12 -0.45
C THR A 147 16.15 5.71 -0.46
N PHE A 148 14.82 5.61 -0.42
CA PHE A 148 14.14 4.32 -0.47
C PHE A 148 14.35 3.60 -1.81
N ALA A 149 14.42 4.32 -2.93
CA ALA A 149 14.75 3.76 -4.23
C ALA A 149 16.16 3.16 -4.25
N LEU A 150 17.16 3.88 -3.71
CA LEU A 150 18.54 3.38 -3.61
C LEU A 150 18.64 2.15 -2.70
N ILE A 151 17.95 2.17 -1.55
CA ILE A 151 17.86 0.99 -0.66
C ILE A 151 17.26 -0.20 -1.41
N ASN A 152 16.18 0.02 -2.16
CA ASN A 152 15.50 -1.04 -2.92
C ASN A 152 16.41 -1.63 -4.01
N ILE A 153 17.18 -0.78 -4.72
CA ILE A 153 18.16 -1.22 -5.72
C ILE A 153 19.29 -2.03 -5.07
N TRP A 154 19.76 -1.63 -3.89
CA TRP A 154 20.89 -2.30 -3.23
C TRP A 154 20.49 -3.64 -2.61
N SER A 155 19.39 -3.70 -1.85
CA SER A 155 18.86 -4.95 -1.32
C SER A 155 17.43 -4.85 -0.83
N VAL A 156 16.57 -5.72 -1.37
CA VAL A 156 15.22 -5.97 -0.85
C VAL A 156 15.18 -7.09 0.19
N LYS A 157 16.32 -7.75 0.46
CA LYS A 157 16.39 -8.87 1.40
C LYS A 157 16.19 -8.35 2.82
N GLY A 158 15.15 -8.86 3.50
CA GLY A 158 14.84 -8.49 4.88
C GLY A 158 13.77 -7.40 5.04
N MET A 159 13.24 -6.86 3.93
CA MET A 159 12.18 -5.83 3.96
C MET A 159 10.95 -6.28 4.76
N GLY A 160 10.52 -7.54 4.63
CA GLY A 160 9.39 -8.07 5.42
C GLY A 160 9.60 -8.02 6.94
N LYS A 161 10.83 -8.32 7.43
CA LYS A 161 11.11 -8.21 8.87
C LYS A 161 11.09 -6.76 9.36
N ILE A 162 11.59 -5.84 8.54
CA ILE A 162 11.56 -4.40 8.85
C ILE A 162 10.12 -3.91 8.91
N GLU A 163 9.29 -4.37 7.97
CA GLU A 163 7.86 -4.04 7.92
C GLU A 163 7.12 -4.56 9.15
N ASP A 164 7.34 -5.81 9.56
CA ASP A 164 6.76 -6.36 10.78
C ASP A 164 7.11 -5.48 12.00
N ILE A 165 8.39 -5.12 12.17
CA ILE A 165 8.85 -4.25 13.27
C ILE A 165 8.14 -2.89 13.22
N MET A 166 8.06 -2.26 12.05
CA MET A 166 7.40 -0.96 11.86
C MET A 166 5.91 -1.04 12.20
N VAL A 167 5.24 -2.13 11.83
CA VAL A 167 3.81 -2.36 12.09
C VAL A 167 3.56 -2.54 13.59
N TYR A 168 4.32 -3.38 14.27
CA TYR A 168 4.13 -3.57 15.71
C TYR A 168 4.43 -2.29 16.49
N SER A 169 5.49 -1.57 16.10
CA SER A 169 5.88 -0.31 16.74
C SER A 169 4.77 0.74 16.67
N LYS A 170 4.17 0.96 15.50
CA LYS A 170 3.07 1.94 15.36
C LYS A 170 1.79 1.52 16.09
N LEU A 171 1.48 0.23 16.12
CA LEU A 171 0.30 -0.27 16.85
C LEU A 171 0.46 -0.04 18.34
N VAL A 172 1.64 -0.31 18.90
CA VAL A 172 1.95 -0.04 20.31
C VAL A 172 1.80 1.45 20.63
N ILE A 173 2.37 2.34 19.80
CA ILE A 173 2.25 3.79 19.99
C ILE A 173 0.77 4.23 19.98
N LEU A 174 -0.02 3.76 19.02
CA LEU A 174 -1.45 4.08 18.94
C LEU A 174 -2.23 3.58 20.15
N THR A 175 -1.95 2.36 20.65
CA THR A 175 -2.57 1.83 21.87
C THR A 175 -2.24 2.67 23.09
N ILE A 176 -0.97 3.07 23.25
CA ILE A 176 -0.54 3.94 24.37
C ILE A 176 -1.27 5.28 24.31
N ILE A 177 -1.29 5.94 23.15
CA ILE A 177 -1.99 7.22 22.97
C ILE A 177 -3.48 7.07 23.28
N SER A 178 -4.12 6.02 22.76
CA SER A 178 -5.53 5.75 23.02
C SER A 178 -5.82 5.57 24.51
N PHE A 179 -4.94 4.86 25.24
CA PHE A 179 -5.12 4.63 26.67
C PHE A 179 -4.95 5.92 27.47
N VAL A 180 -3.90 6.70 27.18
CA VAL A 180 -3.64 8.00 27.83
C VAL A 180 -4.80 8.97 27.61
N LEU A 181 -5.31 9.07 26.38
CA LEU A 181 -6.45 9.95 26.06
C LEU A 181 -7.78 9.50 26.69
N THR A 182 -7.95 8.21 26.97
CA THR A 182 -9.18 7.71 27.62
C THR A 182 -9.16 7.98 29.13
N ASN A 183 -7.96 8.08 29.71
CA ASN A 183 -7.76 8.18 31.16
C ASN A 183 -7.56 9.62 31.65
N ASN A 184 -7.83 10.61 30.79
CA ASN A 184 -7.64 12.04 31.01
C ASN A 184 -8.90 12.79 30.56
#